data_AF-J0P7U3-F1
#
_entry.id   AF-J0P7U3-F1
#
_cell.length_a   1.000
_cell.length_b   1.000
_cell.length_c   1.000
_cell.angle_alpha   90.00
_cell.angle_beta   90.00
_cell.angle_gamma   90.00
#
_symmetry.space_group_name_H-M   'P 1'
#
loop_
_entity.id
_entity.type
_entity.pdbx_description
1 polymer ?
#
loop_
_entity_poly.entity_id
_entity_poly.type
_entity_poly.pdbx_seq_one_letter_code
_entity_poly.pdbx_strand_id
1 'polypeptide(L)'
;MRDQGEFIAQQSGWLELERSSYAKLIAQTISHVLNGGSLLVSADSSRHWFLNYILSNLNPKDLKERPLLSVIDFNASSFYPKNDANLSLATIEMTYQNPMFWHVGKIENEGLKTILLSKIPSFLWLFEELKEDCLLLKEHDSLLDYKLLQLFKLFENALFSVLYNKVTL
;
A
#
# COMPACT_ATOMS: atom_id res chain seq x y z
N MET A 1 -21.15 -23.39 4.24
CA MET A 1 -21.59 -22.13 4.90
C MET A 1 -21.05 -22.04 6.32
N ARG A 2 -21.33 -23.01 7.23
CA ARG A 2 -20.80 -23.01 8.61
C ARG A 2 -19.26 -23.05 8.66
N ASP A 3 -18.65 -23.97 7.93
CA ASP A 3 -17.20 -24.22 7.95
C ASP A 3 -16.38 -23.02 7.44
N GLN A 4 -16.92 -22.28 6.46
CA GLN A 4 -16.28 -21.06 5.95
C GLN A 4 -16.25 -19.95 7.02
N GLY A 5 -17.35 -19.79 7.76
CA GLY A 5 -17.43 -18.82 8.85
C GLY A 5 -16.52 -19.19 10.03
N GLU A 6 -16.47 -20.47 10.40
CA GLU A 6 -15.58 -20.99 11.44
C GLU A 6 -14.10 -20.79 11.07
N PHE A 7 -13.72 -21.01 9.81
CA PHE A 7 -12.35 -20.79 9.34
C PHE A 7 -11.93 -19.31 9.42
N ILE A 8 -12.81 -18.38 9.04
CA ILE A 8 -12.56 -16.94 9.19
C ILE A 8 -12.40 -16.57 10.68
N ALA A 9 -13.30 -17.09 11.54
CA ALA A 9 -13.23 -16.83 12.98
C ALA A 9 -11.92 -17.33 13.59
N GLN A 10 -11.47 -18.54 13.21
CA GLN A 10 -10.22 -19.13 13.68
C GLN A 10 -8.99 -18.28 13.30
N GLN A 11 -9.01 -17.64 12.12
CA GLN A 11 -7.90 -16.83 11.63
C GLN A 11 -8.01 -15.34 12.00
N SER A 12 -9.07 -14.91 12.69
CA SER A 12 -9.35 -13.49 12.96
C SER A 12 -8.26 -12.73 13.73
N GLY A 13 -7.50 -13.43 14.58
CA GLY A 13 -6.41 -12.87 15.38
C GLY A 13 -5.08 -12.68 14.64
N TRP A 14 -5.00 -13.02 13.35
CA TRP A 14 -3.73 -13.04 12.60
C TRP A 14 -2.98 -11.70 12.64
N LEU A 15 -3.71 -10.58 12.59
CA LEU A 15 -3.12 -9.25 12.53
C LEU A 15 -2.53 -8.82 13.87
N GLU A 16 -3.05 -9.28 15.02
CA GLU A 16 -2.44 -8.96 16.32
C GLU A 16 -1.12 -9.72 16.51
N LEU A 17 -1.05 -10.96 15.99
CA LEU A 17 0.15 -11.80 16.08
C LEU A 17 1.34 -11.23 15.29
N GLU A 18 1.08 -10.45 14.23
CA GLU A 18 2.10 -9.87 13.34
C GLU A 18 2.34 -8.37 13.60
N ARG A 19 1.86 -7.83 14.73
CA ARG A 19 1.84 -6.39 15.04
C ARG A 19 3.18 -5.68 14.92
N SER A 20 4.26 -6.32 15.37
CA SER A 20 5.60 -5.74 15.31
C SER A 20 6.07 -5.48 13.88
N SER A 21 5.55 -6.23 12.91
CA SER A 21 6.03 -6.22 11.52
C SER A 21 5.42 -5.10 10.68
N TYR A 22 4.18 -4.66 10.97
CA TYR A 22 3.51 -3.63 10.16
C TYR A 22 3.37 -2.26 10.85
N ALA A 23 3.39 -2.19 12.19
CA ALA A 23 3.03 -0.96 12.90
C ALA A 23 3.97 0.21 12.57
N LYS A 24 5.30 -0.05 12.56
CA LYS A 24 6.32 0.94 12.21
C LYS A 24 6.15 1.42 10.76
N LEU A 25 5.89 0.50 9.84
CA LEU A 25 5.74 0.81 8.42
C LEU A 25 4.50 1.68 8.17
N ILE A 26 3.36 1.36 8.80
CA ILE A 26 2.16 2.21 8.77
C ILE A 26 2.47 3.60 9.33
N ALA A 27 3.16 3.69 10.46
CA ALA A 27 3.49 4.99 11.07
C ALA A 27 4.38 5.86 10.17
N GLN A 28 5.37 5.26 9.51
CA GLN A 28 6.21 5.94 8.52
C GLN A 28 5.41 6.43 7.32
N THR A 29 4.50 5.61 6.78
CA THR A 29 3.62 6.01 5.68
C THR A 29 2.66 7.13 6.08
N ILE A 30 2.10 7.09 7.29
CA ILE A 30 1.26 8.18 7.81
C ILE A 30 2.06 9.47 7.92
N SER A 31 3.28 9.40 8.48
CA SER A 31 4.18 10.56 8.56
C SER A 31 4.48 11.15 7.18
N HIS A 32 4.74 10.30 6.18
CA HIS A 32 4.95 10.74 4.79
C HIS A 32 3.76 11.51 4.24
N VAL A 33 2.54 10.98 4.43
CA VAL A 33 1.30 11.63 3.96
C VAL A 33 1.06 12.96 4.70
N LEU A 34 1.26 13.01 6.01
CA LEU A 34 1.09 14.24 6.81
C LEU A 34 2.11 15.32 6.45
N ASN A 35 3.30 14.92 5.98
CA ASN A 35 4.32 15.83 5.45
C ASN A 35 4.07 16.24 3.99
N GLY A 36 2.88 15.97 3.44
CA GLY A 36 2.49 16.35 2.08
C GLY A 36 3.00 15.42 0.98
N GLY A 37 3.55 14.26 1.34
CA GLY A 37 4.03 13.27 0.39
C GLY A 37 2.91 12.58 -0.38
N SER A 38 3.20 12.19 -1.63
CA SER A 38 2.25 11.49 -2.50
C SER A 38 2.45 9.97 -2.47
N LEU A 39 1.36 9.22 -2.62
CA LEU A 39 1.37 7.75 -2.71
C LEU A 39 1.17 7.32 -4.17
N LEU A 40 2.22 6.75 -4.76
CA LEU A 40 2.17 6.13 -6.09
C LEU A 40 1.83 4.65 -5.91
N VAL A 41 0.56 4.30 -6.12
CA VAL A 41 0.01 2.98 -5.81
C VAL A 41 0.10 2.08 -7.04
N SER A 42 0.70 0.91 -6.86
CA SER A 42 0.77 -0.14 -7.87
C SER A 42 0.37 -1.50 -7.30
N ALA A 43 -0.11 -2.38 -8.17
CA ALA A 43 -0.45 -3.74 -7.80
C ALA A 43 -0.11 -4.68 -8.96
N ASP A 44 0.05 -5.97 -8.67
CA ASP A 44 0.20 -6.95 -9.74
C ASP A 44 -1.11 -7.20 -10.50
N SER A 45 -1.04 -8.00 -11.57
CA SER A 45 -2.17 -8.32 -12.43
C SER A 45 -3.40 -8.83 -11.69
N SER A 46 -3.23 -9.72 -10.70
CA SER A 46 -4.31 -10.32 -9.92
C SER A 46 -4.90 -9.38 -8.86
N ARG A 47 -4.18 -8.32 -8.45
CA ARG A 47 -4.62 -7.36 -7.42
C ARG A 47 -5.06 -6.00 -7.95
N HIS A 48 -5.31 -5.86 -9.26
CA HIS A 48 -5.93 -4.63 -9.82
C HIS A 48 -7.24 -4.24 -9.14
N TRP A 49 -8.06 -5.21 -8.73
CA TRP A 49 -9.29 -4.95 -7.98
C TRP A 49 -9.00 -4.23 -6.65
N PHE A 50 -7.90 -4.58 -5.99
CA PHE A 50 -7.50 -4.00 -4.72
C PHE A 50 -6.85 -2.62 -4.90
N LEU A 51 -6.11 -2.40 -5.99
CA LEU A 51 -5.66 -1.06 -6.39
C LEU A 51 -6.86 -0.12 -6.54
N ASN A 52 -7.89 -0.53 -7.28
CA ASN A 52 -9.13 0.24 -7.42
C ASN A 52 -9.81 0.49 -6.05
N TYR A 53 -9.80 -0.52 -5.18
CA TYR A 53 -10.31 -0.39 -3.82
C TYR A 53 -9.54 0.69 -3.03
N ILE A 54 -8.21 0.68 -3.04
CA ILE A 54 -7.37 1.69 -2.38
C ILE A 54 -7.72 3.09 -2.86
N LEU A 55 -7.71 3.32 -4.18
CA LEU A 55 -7.93 4.64 -4.78
C LEU A 55 -9.31 5.20 -4.42
N SER A 56 -10.36 4.38 -4.55
CA SER A 56 -11.74 4.80 -4.31
C SER A 56 -12.11 4.94 -2.83
N ASN A 57 -11.41 4.29 -1.91
CA ASN A 57 -11.67 4.43 -0.47
C ASN A 57 -10.84 5.57 0.15
N LEU A 58 -9.61 5.82 -0.34
CA LEU A 58 -8.84 6.98 0.12
C LEU A 58 -9.50 8.29 -0.34
N ASN A 59 -9.90 8.35 -1.61
CA ASN A 59 -10.60 9.49 -2.21
C ASN A 59 -11.98 9.06 -2.76
N PRO A 60 -13.00 8.90 -1.90
CA PRO A 60 -14.35 8.56 -2.33
C PRO A 60 -14.99 9.67 -3.17
N LYS A 61 -16.02 9.31 -3.95
CA LYS A 61 -16.77 10.26 -4.80
C LYS A 61 -17.38 11.42 -4.00
N ASP A 62 -17.89 11.12 -2.81
CA ASP A 62 -18.33 12.11 -1.83
C ASP A 62 -17.29 12.18 -0.71
N LEU A 63 -16.42 13.19 -0.78
CA LEU A 63 -15.35 13.40 0.20
C LEU A 63 -15.88 13.88 1.55
N LYS A 64 -17.05 14.52 1.60
CA LYS A 64 -17.52 15.25 2.78
C LYS A 64 -16.41 16.19 3.27
N GLU A 65 -16.03 16.09 4.54
CA GLU A 65 -14.98 16.89 5.17
C GLU A 65 -13.58 16.24 5.11
N ARG A 66 -13.40 15.15 4.36
CA ARG A 66 -12.09 14.51 4.19
C ARG A 66 -11.22 15.35 3.24
N PRO A 67 -9.91 15.46 3.47
CA PRO A 67 -9.01 16.04 2.49
C PRO A 67 -8.97 15.18 1.22
N LEU A 68 -8.65 15.82 0.11
CA LEU A 68 -8.22 15.12 -1.08
C LEU A 68 -6.77 14.65 -0.87
N LEU A 69 -6.58 13.34 -0.69
CA LEU A 69 -5.26 12.75 -0.49
C LEU A 69 -4.51 12.66 -1.82
N SER A 70 -3.19 12.91 -1.80
CA SER A 70 -2.33 12.79 -3.00
C SER A 70 -2.02 11.32 -3.28
N VAL A 71 -2.95 10.63 -3.94
CA VAL A 71 -2.89 9.19 -4.26
C VAL A 71 -3.04 9.01 -5.77
N ILE A 72 -2.10 8.29 -6.38
CA ILE A 72 -1.98 8.16 -7.82
C ILE A 72 -2.04 6.68 -8.20
N ASP A 73 -2.80 6.36 -9.26
CA ASP A 73 -2.71 5.08 -9.96
C ASP A 73 -1.38 5.01 -10.73
N PHE A 74 -0.40 4.33 -10.16
CA PHE A 74 0.90 4.17 -10.78
C PHE A 74 0.89 3.09 -11.87
N ASN A 75 0.04 2.06 -11.78
CA ASN A 75 -0.10 1.05 -12.84
C ASN A 75 -0.50 1.68 -14.18
N ALA A 76 -1.40 2.66 -14.15
CA ALA A 76 -1.87 3.37 -15.34
C ALA A 76 -0.95 4.54 -15.78
N SER A 77 0.09 4.86 -15.00
CA SER A 77 0.96 5.99 -15.26
C SER A 77 1.84 5.78 -16.50
N SER A 78 2.09 6.84 -17.26
CA SER A 78 3.11 6.84 -18.32
C SER A 78 4.52 6.59 -17.79
N PHE A 79 4.74 6.75 -16.48
CA PHE A 79 6.01 6.51 -15.81
C PHE A 79 6.16 5.09 -15.26
N TYR A 80 5.15 4.22 -15.45
CA TYR A 80 5.28 2.83 -15.03
C TYR A 80 6.41 2.14 -15.81
N PRO A 81 7.42 1.58 -15.15
CA PRO A 81 8.63 1.13 -15.82
C PRO A 81 8.34 -0.11 -16.66
N LYS A 82 8.66 -0.04 -17.96
CA LYS A 82 8.58 -1.17 -18.89
C LYS A 82 9.97 -1.69 -19.24
N ASN A 83 10.81 -0.81 -19.79
CA ASN A 83 12.14 -1.15 -20.29
C ASN A 83 13.27 -0.40 -19.57
N ASP A 84 13.06 0.88 -19.24
CA ASP A 84 14.08 1.73 -18.60
C ASP A 84 13.55 2.31 -17.28
N ALA A 85 13.98 1.68 -16.18
CA ALA A 85 13.66 2.12 -14.84
C ALA A 85 14.33 3.44 -14.48
N ASN A 86 15.51 3.75 -15.03
CA ASN A 86 16.25 4.96 -14.68
C ASN A 86 15.56 6.19 -15.25
N LEU A 87 15.12 6.12 -16.51
CA LEU A 87 14.32 7.20 -17.11
C LEU A 87 13.01 7.41 -16.34
N SER A 88 12.35 6.31 -15.98
CA SER A 88 11.11 6.34 -15.20
C SER A 88 11.34 7.01 -13.84
N LEU A 89 12.39 6.59 -13.12
CA LEU A 89 12.75 7.11 -11.81
C LEU A 89 13.10 8.61 -11.85
N ALA A 90 13.98 9.02 -12.76
CA ALA A 90 14.36 10.43 -12.92
C ALA A 90 13.15 11.32 -13.26
N THR A 91 12.24 10.83 -14.10
CA THR A 91 11.01 11.56 -14.45
C THR A 91 10.06 11.65 -13.27
N ILE A 92 9.93 10.59 -12.46
CA ILE A 92 9.13 10.58 -11.23
C ILE A 92 9.67 11.60 -10.22
N GLU A 93 10.98 11.60 -9.97
CA GLU A 93 11.63 12.54 -9.04
C GLU A 93 11.51 14.00 -9.51
N MET A 94 11.52 14.24 -10.81
CA MET A 94 11.30 15.58 -11.38
C MET A 94 9.82 16.02 -11.30
N THR A 95 8.88 15.07 -11.38
CA THR A 95 7.44 15.36 -11.46
C THR A 95 6.79 15.52 -10.10
N TYR A 96 7.16 14.67 -9.13
CA TYR A 96 6.54 14.63 -7.81
C TYR A 96 7.49 15.24 -6.78
N GLN A 97 6.96 16.12 -5.92
CA GLN A 97 7.76 16.77 -4.87
C GLN A 97 8.30 15.79 -3.84
N ASN A 98 7.49 14.80 -3.44
CA ASN A 98 7.86 13.81 -2.42
C ASN A 98 7.09 12.49 -2.63
N PRO A 99 7.45 11.69 -3.65
CA PRO A 99 6.77 10.43 -3.94
C PRO A 99 7.13 9.32 -2.94
N MET A 100 6.18 8.43 -2.66
CA MET A 100 6.38 7.14 -2.00
C MET A 100 5.69 6.05 -2.81
N PHE A 101 6.37 4.94 -3.06
CA PHE A 101 5.78 3.81 -3.77
C PHE A 101 5.00 2.92 -2.82
N TRP A 102 3.71 2.73 -3.07
CA TRP A 102 2.93 1.68 -2.43
C TRP A 102 2.71 0.55 -3.44
N HIS A 103 3.39 -0.58 -3.26
CA HIS A 103 3.22 -1.74 -4.14
C HIS A 103 2.53 -2.89 -3.40
N VAL A 104 1.53 -3.51 -4.03
CA VAL A 104 0.81 -4.67 -3.50
C VAL A 104 0.96 -5.86 -4.44
N GLY A 105 1.71 -6.86 -3.99
CA GLY A 105 1.76 -8.17 -4.62
C GLY A 105 3.09 -8.55 -5.24
N LYS A 106 3.02 -9.17 -6.42
CA LYS A 106 4.17 -9.66 -7.17
C LYS A 106 4.77 -8.53 -7.97
N ILE A 107 6.08 -8.53 -8.04
CA ILE A 107 6.82 -7.63 -8.90
C ILE A 107 7.01 -8.34 -10.24
N GLU A 108 6.15 -8.01 -11.21
CA GLU A 108 6.04 -8.75 -12.47
C GLU A 108 7.10 -8.38 -13.52
N ASN A 109 7.91 -7.33 -13.28
CA ASN A 109 8.99 -6.94 -14.18
C ASN A 109 10.20 -6.32 -13.44
N GLU A 110 11.39 -6.46 -14.03
CA GLU A 110 12.65 -5.97 -13.47
C GLU A 110 12.71 -4.44 -13.37
N GLY A 111 11.99 -3.73 -14.23
CA GLY A 111 11.92 -2.27 -14.18
C GLY A 111 11.27 -1.78 -12.89
N LEU A 112 10.13 -2.37 -12.52
CA LEU A 112 9.43 -2.11 -11.27
C LEU A 112 10.29 -2.51 -10.08
N LYS A 113 10.92 -3.69 -10.11
CA LYS A 113 11.85 -4.14 -9.07
C LYS A 113 12.94 -3.12 -8.80
N THR A 114 13.56 -2.61 -9.85
CA THR A 114 14.60 -1.57 -9.77
C THR A 114 14.08 -0.31 -9.09
N ILE A 115 12.89 0.16 -9.45
CA ILE A 115 12.27 1.33 -8.82
C ILE A 115 11.97 1.09 -7.33
N LEU A 116 11.43 -0.07 -6.96
CA LEU A 116 11.08 -0.39 -5.56
C LEU A 116 12.30 -0.62 -4.65
N LEU A 117 13.46 -0.89 -5.24
CA LEU A 117 14.78 -0.96 -4.58
C LEU A 117 15.52 0.39 -4.55
N SER A 118 14.98 1.43 -5.19
CA SER A 118 15.58 2.76 -5.18
C SER A 118 15.53 3.40 -3.78
N LYS A 119 16.11 4.60 -3.67
CA LYS A 119 16.10 5.39 -2.42
C LYS A 119 14.75 6.06 -2.14
N ILE A 120 13.81 6.05 -3.09
CA ILE A 120 12.49 6.63 -2.89
C ILE A 120 11.76 5.83 -1.80
N PRO A 121 11.12 6.49 -0.82
CA PRO A 121 10.37 5.81 0.23
C PRO A 121 9.32 4.85 -0.34
N SER A 122 8.95 3.84 0.43
CA SER A 122 7.94 2.89 -0.03
C SER A 122 7.15 2.23 1.09
N PHE A 123 5.94 1.83 0.76
CA PHE A 123 5.08 0.96 1.55
C PHE A 123 4.85 -0.34 0.77
N LEU A 124 5.66 -1.38 1.03
CA LEU A 124 5.65 -2.60 0.20
C LEU A 124 4.88 -3.72 0.88
N TRP A 125 3.89 -4.28 0.19
CA TRP A 125 3.12 -5.45 0.61
C TRP A 125 3.41 -6.58 -0.38
N LEU A 126 4.31 -7.49 -0.02
CA LEU A 126 4.93 -8.43 -0.95
C LEU A 126 4.71 -9.87 -0.51
N PHE A 127 4.91 -10.81 -1.42
CA PHE A 127 4.93 -12.24 -1.09
C PHE A 127 6.33 -12.76 -0.74
N GLU A 128 7.36 -12.04 -1.16
CA GLU A 128 8.75 -12.33 -0.89
C GLU A 128 9.45 -11.07 -0.39
N GLU A 129 10.44 -11.25 0.47
CA GLU A 129 11.18 -10.13 1.06
C GLU A 129 12.11 -9.51 0.00
N LEU A 130 11.73 -8.31 -0.48
CA LEU A 130 12.60 -7.49 -1.33
C LEU A 130 13.55 -6.62 -0.50
N LYS A 131 13.09 -6.18 0.69
CA LYS A 131 13.83 -5.39 1.67
C LYS A 131 13.26 -5.60 3.07
N GLU A 132 14.05 -5.31 4.09
CA GLU A 132 13.72 -5.53 5.51
C GLU A 132 12.40 -4.83 5.92
N ASP A 133 12.22 -3.56 5.54
CA ASP A 133 11.00 -2.80 5.84
C ASP A 133 9.90 -3.10 4.78
N CYS A 134 9.42 -4.35 4.73
CA CYS A 134 8.24 -4.74 3.93
C CYS A 134 7.22 -5.56 4.74
N LEU A 135 5.97 -5.48 4.32
CA LEU A 135 4.89 -6.31 4.85
C LEU A 135 4.82 -7.61 4.04
N LEU A 136 5.19 -8.73 4.67
CA LEU A 136 5.11 -10.04 4.04
C LEU A 136 3.69 -10.62 4.11
N LEU A 137 3.18 -11.00 2.95
CA LEU A 137 1.89 -11.63 2.75
C LEU A 137 2.08 -13.09 2.30
N LYS A 138 1.13 -13.94 2.62
CA LYS A 138 1.11 -15.34 2.16
C LYS A 138 0.37 -15.42 0.82
N GLU A 139 1.10 -15.63 -0.27
CA GLU A 139 0.54 -15.64 -1.64
C GLU A 139 -0.64 -16.60 -1.80
N HIS A 140 -0.49 -17.83 -1.31
CA HIS A 140 -1.45 -18.91 -1.50
C HIS A 140 -2.45 -19.03 -0.33
N ASP A 141 -2.58 -17.98 0.48
CA ASP A 141 -3.55 -17.94 1.57
C ASP A 141 -4.97 -17.75 1.00
N SER A 142 -5.87 -18.68 1.32
CA SER A 142 -7.28 -18.61 0.90
C SER A 142 -8.03 -17.41 1.49
N LEU A 143 -7.49 -16.76 2.52
CA LEU A 143 -8.03 -15.53 3.11
C LEU A 143 -7.28 -14.27 2.68
N LEU A 144 -6.34 -14.34 1.72
CA LEU A 144 -5.52 -13.20 1.30
C LEU A 144 -6.37 -11.95 0.98
N ASP A 145 -7.44 -12.10 0.20
CA ASP A 145 -8.32 -10.98 -0.16
C ASP A 145 -8.95 -10.30 1.05
N TYR A 146 -9.39 -11.09 2.04
CA TYR A 146 -9.92 -10.56 3.31
C TYR A 146 -8.85 -9.83 4.11
N LYS A 147 -7.62 -10.38 4.12
CA LYS A 147 -6.48 -9.79 4.83
C LYS A 147 -6.05 -8.46 4.20
N LEU A 148 -6.06 -8.35 2.87
CA LEU A 148 -5.82 -7.10 2.16
C LEU A 148 -6.82 -6.01 2.56
N LEU A 149 -8.12 -6.34 2.59
CA LEU A 149 -9.16 -5.42 3.05
C LEU A 149 -8.97 -5.02 4.52
N GLN A 150 -8.61 -5.98 5.38
CA GLN A 150 -8.39 -5.72 6.81
C GLN A 150 -7.19 -4.80 7.04
N LEU A 151 -6.07 -5.04 6.34
CA LEU A 151 -4.87 -4.20 6.40
C LEU A 151 -5.15 -2.78 5.88
N PHE A 152 -5.89 -2.65 4.78
CA PHE A 152 -6.28 -1.35 4.27
C PHE A 152 -7.14 -0.58 5.29
N LYS A 153 -8.15 -1.24 5.87
CA LYS A 153 -8.99 -0.63 6.89
C LYS A 153 -8.19 -0.22 8.12
N LEU A 154 -7.21 -1.02 8.53
CA LEU A 154 -6.28 -0.65 9.60
C LEU A 154 -5.51 0.62 9.22
N PHE A 155 -4.89 0.64 8.03
CA PHE A 155 -4.13 1.78 7.53
C PHE A 155 -4.99 3.06 7.44
N GLU A 156 -6.16 2.99 6.83
CA GLU A 156 -7.07 4.13 6.69
C GLU A 156 -7.49 4.67 8.06
N ASN A 157 -7.93 3.81 8.98
CA ASN A 157 -8.33 4.24 10.32
C ASN A 157 -7.16 4.85 11.09
N ALA A 158 -5.96 4.28 10.98
CA ALA A 158 -4.76 4.84 11.62
C ALA A 158 -4.43 6.23 11.05
N LEU A 159 -4.40 6.37 9.72
CA LEU A 159 -4.15 7.64 9.03
C LEU A 159 -5.12 8.73 9.49
N PHE A 160 -6.42 8.48 9.44
CA PHE A 160 -7.43 9.48 9.82
C PHE A 160 -7.50 9.72 11.32
N SER A 161 -7.15 8.74 12.15
CA SER A 161 -7.05 8.96 13.60
C SER A 161 -5.93 9.93 13.95
N VAL A 162 -4.78 9.83 13.28
CA VAL A 162 -3.66 10.76 13.47
C VAL A 162 -3.97 12.12 12.83
N LEU A 163 -4.49 12.14 11.59
CA LEU A 163 -4.85 13.37 10.88
C LEU A 163 -5.85 14.23 11.67
N TYR A 164 -6.84 13.60 12.31
CA TYR A 164 -7.82 14.29 13.15
C TYR A 164 -7.38 14.43 14.61
N ASN A 165 -6.09 14.23 14.90
CA ASN A 165 -5.48 14.41 16.21
C ASN A 165 -6.17 13.59 17.33
N LYS A 166 -6.75 12.43 16.98
CA LYS A 166 -7.33 11.48 17.95
C LYS A 166 -6.26 10.59 18.59
N VAL A 167 -5.15 10.40 17.89
CA VAL A 167 -3.99 9.61 18.31
C VAL A 167 -2.73 10.39 17.97
N THR A 168 -1.77 10.41 18.89
CA THR A 168 -0.41 10.92 18.62
C THR A 168 0.45 9.77 18.11
N LEU A 169 1.10 9.98 16.97
CA LEU A 169 1.98 9.02 16.33
C LEU A 169 3.31 8.88 17.10
#